data_AF-A0A8J5V7V5-F1
#
_entry.id   AF-A0A8J5V7V5-F1
#
_cell.length_a   1.000
_cell.length_b   1.000
_cell.length_c   1.000
_cell.angle_alpha   90.00
_cell.angle_beta   90.00
_cell.angle_gamma   90.00
#
_symmetry.space_group_name_H-M   'P 1'
#
loop_
_entity.id
_entity.type
_entity.pdbx_description
1 polymer ?
#
loop_
_entity_poly.entity_id
_entity_poly.type
_entity_poly.pdbx_seq_one_letter_code
_entity_poly.pdbx_strand_id
1 'polypeptide(L)' 'MYVPKLSRNEVLLVNIGSLSTGGRVIATKADLAKICLTNPVCTEVDEKIALSRRVEKHWRLIGWGQIQGGNTIKPVIDRQ' A
#
# COMPACT_ATOMS: atom_id res chain seq x y z
N MET A 1 -21.27 -8.72 3.23
CA MET A 1 -20.09 -9.39 2.63
C MET A 1 -18.93 -9.19 3.60
N TYR A 2 -18.39 -10.27 4.18
CA TYR A 2 -17.29 -10.18 5.14
C TYR A 2 -15.96 -9.97 4.39
N VAL A 3 -15.19 -8.95 4.79
CA VAL A 3 -13.83 -8.73 4.28
C VAL A 3 -12.85 -9.24 5.32
N PRO A 4 -12.07 -10.30 5.03
CA PRO A 4 -11.06 -10.79 5.96
C PRO A 4 -10.00 -9.74 6.26
N LYS A 5 -9.47 -9.74 7.49
CA LYS A 5 -8.34 -8.90 7.89
C LYS A 5 -7.13 -9.10 6.96
N LEU A 6 -6.23 -8.12 6.95
CA LEU A 6 -4.98 -8.22 6.19
C LEU A 6 -4.10 -9.32 6.76
N SER A 7 -3.50 -10.12 5.88
CA SER A 7 -2.62 -11.23 6.26
C SER A 7 -1.15 -10.87 6.06
N ARG A 8 -0.26 -11.39 6.91
CA ARG A 8 1.19 -11.21 6.73
C ARG A 8 1.63 -11.84 5.41
N ASN A 9 2.56 -11.19 4.71
CA ASN A 9 3.08 -11.53 3.39
C ASN A 9 2.05 -11.48 2.25
N GLU A 10 0.83 -11.02 2.51
CA GLU A 10 -0.16 -10.78 1.47
C GLU A 10 0.27 -9.63 0.56
N VAL A 11 0.07 -9.79 -0.76
CA VAL A 11 0.30 -8.74 -1.75
C VAL A 11 -1.03 -8.06 -2.07
N LEU A 12 -1.04 -6.75 -1.86
CA LEU A 12 -2.16 -5.85 -2.16
C LEU A 12 -1.78 -4.94 -3.32
N LEU A 13 -2.80 -4.43 -4.01
CA LEU A 13 -2.67 -3.25 -4.84
C LEU A 13 -2.99 -2.04 -3.96
N VAL A 14 -2.06 -1.10 -3.92
CA VAL A 14 -2.16 0.13 -3.12
C VAL A 14 -2.29 1.30 -4.08
N ASN A 15 -3.35 2.07 -3.91
CA ASN A 15 -3.57 3.31 -4.64
C ASN A 15 -3.15 4.47 -3.74
N ILE A 16 -2.14 5.22 -4.18
CA ILE A 16 -1.59 6.39 -3.48
C ILE A 16 -1.65 7.55 -4.48
N GLY A 17 -2.49 8.54 -4.21
CA GLY A 17 -2.86 9.55 -5.20
C GLY A 17 -3.37 8.90 -6.50
N SER A 18 -2.76 9.27 -7.63
CA SER A 18 -3.05 8.68 -8.94
C SER A 18 -2.29 7.38 -9.23
N LEU A 19 -1.27 7.04 -8.44
CA LEU A 19 -0.39 5.92 -8.69
C LEU A 19 -0.96 4.64 -8.06
N SER A 20 -0.94 3.55 -8.84
CA SER A 20 -1.22 2.19 -8.34
C SER A 20 0.09 1.40 -8.26
N THR A 21 0.41 0.86 -7.10
CA THR A 21 1.62 0.08 -6.87
C THR A 21 1.33 -1.20 -6.10
N GLY A 22 2.19 -2.21 -6.23
CA GLY A 22 2.13 -3.38 -5.38
C GLY A 22 2.62 -3.06 -3.97
N GLY A 23 2.02 -3.70 -2.96
CA GLY A 23 2.45 -3.58 -1.58
C GLY A 23 2.33 -4.89 -0.84
N ARG A 24 3.41 -5.35 -0.21
CA ARG A 24 3.41 -6.56 0.63
C ARG A 24 3.20 -6.19 2.09
N VAL A 25 2.21 -6.79 2.73
CA VAL A 25 1.96 -6.63 4.17
C VAL A 25 3.08 -7.29 4.97
N ILE A 26 3.83 -6.52 5.75
CA ILE A 26 4.94 -7.00 6.58
C ILE A 26 4.48 -7.33 7.99
N ALA A 27 3.60 -6.49 8.53
CA ALA A 27 3.04 -6.63 9.88
C ALA A 27 1.69 -5.91 9.96
N THR A 28 0.85 -6.39 10.87
CA THR A 28 -0.43 -5.75 11.24
C THR A 28 -0.49 -5.63 12.76
N LYS A 29 -1.00 -4.51 13.26
CA LYS A 29 -1.20 -4.27 14.70
C LYS A 29 -2.44 -3.41 14.87
N ALA A 30 -3.48 -3.96 15.49
CA ALA A 30 -4.77 -3.29 15.65
C ALA A 30 -5.31 -2.77 14.30
N ASP A 31 -5.36 -1.46 14.14
CA ASP A 31 -5.78 -0.70 12.96
C ASP A 31 -4.63 -0.27 12.04
N LEU A 32 -3.38 -0.58 12.41
CA LEU A 32 -2.19 -0.24 11.64
C LEU A 32 -1.68 -1.43 10.82
N ALA A 33 -1.16 -1.12 9.63
CA ALA A 33 -0.45 -2.07 8.78
C ALA A 33 0.87 -1.48 8.29
N LYS A 34 1.94 -2.27 8.34
CA LYS A 34 3.22 -1.93 7.72
C LYS A 34 3.28 -2.60 6.36
N ILE A 35 3.35 -1.81 5.29
CA ILE A 35 3.37 -2.29 3.91
C ILE A 35 4.72 -1.95 3.27
N CYS A 36 5.36 -2.92 2.66
CA CYS A 36 6.54 -2.71 1.82
C CYS A 36 6.09 -2.57 0.37
N LEU A 37 6.26 -1.37 -0.20
CA LEU A 37 5.90 -1.08 -1.58
C LEU A 37 6.89 -1.75 -2.55
N THR A 38 6.40 -2.21 -3.71
CA THR A 38 7.25 -2.81 -4.75
C THR A 38 8.08 -1.77 -5.47
N ASN A 39 7.51 -0.57 -5.68
CA ASN A 39 8.17 0.58 -6.28
C ASN A 39 8.11 1.75 -5.29
N PRO A 40 9.15 2.59 -5.22
CA PRO A 40 9.08 3.83 -4.45
C PRO A 40 8.00 4.75 -5.03
N VAL A 41 7.31 5.45 -4.13
CA VAL A 41 6.19 6.33 -4.48
C VAL A 41 6.42 7.70 -3.84
N CYS A 42 6.16 8.75 -4.60
CA CYS A 42 6.10 10.11 -4.07
C CYS A 42 4.75 10.32 -3.39
N THR A 43 4.75 10.68 -2.12
CA THR A 43 3.55 10.83 -1.29
C THR A 43 3.93 11.56 0.00
N GLU A 44 2.94 12.02 0.75
CA GLU A 44 3.12 12.69 2.02
C GLU A 44 2.52 11.88 3.17
N VAL A 45 3.01 12.15 4.39
CA VAL A 45 2.30 11.71 5.61
C VAL A 45 0.91 12.35 5.58
N ASP A 46 -0.06 11.64 6.14
CA ASP A 46 -1.47 12.03 6.14
C ASP A 46 -2.19 11.93 4.78
N GLU A 47 -1.52 11.48 3.71
CA GLU A 47 -2.20 11.19 2.45
C GLU A 47 -3.10 9.94 2.58
N LYS A 48 -4.29 10.04 1.96
CA LYS A 48 -5.27 8.94 1.93
C LYS A 48 -4.89 7.91 0.88
N ILE A 49 -4.98 6.64 1.24
CA ILE A 49 -4.68 5.52 0.36
C ILE A 49 -5.86 4.55 0.28
N ALA A 50 -5.97 3.84 -0.84
CA ALA A 50 -6.91 2.74 -0.98
C ALA A 50 -6.18 1.40 -1.11
N LEU A 51 -6.77 0.36 -0.52
CA LEU A 51 -6.25 -1.00 -0.51
C LEU A 51 -7.18 -1.90 -1.32
N SER A 52 -6.60 -2.59 -2.30
CA SER A 52 -7.30 -3.54 -3.14
C SER A 52 -6.67 -4.93 -3.04
N ARG A 53 -7.53 -5.96 -2.97
CA ARG A 53 -7.15 -7.37 -2.89
C ARG A 53 -7.50 -8.08 -4.18
N ARG A 54 -6.66 -9.02 -4.61
CA ARG A 54 -6.94 -9.84 -5.78
C ARG A 54 -7.94 -10.95 -5.44
N VAL A 55 -9.09 -10.95 -6.11
CA VAL A 55 -10.16 -11.94 -5.96
C VAL A 55 -10.60 -12.36 -7.37
N GLU A 56 -10.51 -13.65 -7.69
CA GLU A 56 -10.94 -14.20 -9.00
C GLU A 56 -10.38 -13.39 -10.18
N LYS A 57 -9.08 -13.10 -10.16
CA LYS A 57 -8.33 -12.31 -11.15
C LYS A 57 -8.66 -10.81 -11.20
N HIS A 58 -9.61 -10.31 -10.40
CA HIS A 58 -9.96 -8.90 -10.31
C HIS A 58 -9.39 -8.26 -9.05
N TRP A 59 -9.04 -6.99 -9.13
CA TRP A 59 -8.73 -6.19 -7.95
C TRP A 59 -10.04 -5.65 -7.37
N ARG A 60 -10.32 -6.01 -6.12
CA ARG A 60 -11.48 -5.52 -5.38
C ARG A 60 -11.02 -4.61 -4.26
N LEU A 61 -11.60 -3.42 -4.20
CA LEU A 61 -11.39 -2.49 -3.09
C LEU A 61 -11.85 -3.17 -1.78
N ILE A 62 -10.95 -3.23 -0.80
CA ILE A 62 -11.22 -3.87 0.51
C ILE A 62 -11.18 -2.88 1.68
N GLY A 63 -10.64 -1.68 1.46
CA GLY A 63 -10.56 -0.66 2.49
C GLY A 63 -9.75 0.55 2.06
N TRP A 64 -9.61 1.49 2.98
CA TRP A 64 -8.81 2.69 2.84
C TRP A 64 -8.07 2.96 4.15
N GLY A 65 -7.08 3.84 4.09
CA GLY A 65 -6.32 4.25 5.26
C GLY A 65 -5.58 5.56 4.98
N GLN A 66 -4.72 5.92 5.92
CA GLN A 66 -3.92 7.13 5.86
C GLN A 66 -2.47 6.79 6.18
N ILE A 67 -1.53 7.41 5.47
CA ILE A 67 -0.10 7.18 5.69
C ILE A 67 0.31 7.82 7.02
N GLN A 68 0.71 7.01 8.00
CA GLN A 68 1.21 7.48 9.29
C GLN A 68 2.73 7.68 9.31
N GLY A 69 3.45 7.13 8.32
CA GLY A 69 4.91 7.22 8.21
C GLY A 69 5.50 6.12 7.33
N GLY A 70 6.78 6.26 7.01
CA GLY A 70 7.48 5.32 6.14
C GLY A 70 8.98 5.60 6.05
N ASN A 71 9.70 4.72 5.35
CA ASN A 71 11.10 4.94 5.03
C ASN A 71 11.19 5.74 3.73
N THR A 72 11.93 6.85 3.74
CA THR A 72 12.16 7.66 2.56
C THR A 72 13.41 7.19 1.82
N ILE A 73 13.38 7.32 0.49
CA ILE A 73 14.58 7.18 -0.34
C ILE A 73 14.86 8.50 -1.04
N LYS A 74 16.13 8.79 -1.31
CA LYS A 74 16.49 9.90 -2.18
C LYS A 74 16.21 9.48 -3.63
N PRO A 75 15.49 10.28 -4.43
CA PRO A 75 15.31 9.96 -5.84
C PRO A 75 16.67 9.90 -6.51
N VAL A 76 16.96 8.79 -7.19
CA VAL A 76 18.12 8.68 -8.06
C VAL A 76 17.80 9.46 -9.31
N ILE A 77 18.39 10.64 -9.43
CA ILE A 77 18.35 11.40 -10.67
C ILE A 77 19.37 10.71 -11.58
N ASP A 78 18.91 9.96 -12.58
CA ASP A 78 19.78 9.54 -13.67
C ASP A 78 20.26 10.82 -14.36
N ARG A 79 21.47 11.24 -13.99
CA ARG A 79 22.17 12.29 -14.71
C ARG A 79 22.57 11.69 -16.05
N GLN A 80 21.90 12.14 -17.11
CA GLN A 80 22.40 12.00 -18.48
C GLN A 80 23.78 12.64 -18.60
#